data_AF-E4MDW1-F1
#
_entry.id   AF-E4MDW1-F1
#
_cell.length_a   1.000
_cell.length_b   1.000
_cell.length_c   1.000
_cell.angle_alpha   90.00
_cell.angle_beta   90.00
_cell.angle_gamma   90.00
#
_symmetry.space_group_name_H-M   'P 1'
#
loop_
_entity.id
_entity.type
_entity.pdbx_description
1 polymer ?
#
loop_
_entity_poly.entity_id
_entity_poly.type
_entity_poly.pdbx_seq_one_letter_code
_entity_poly.pdbx_strand_id
1 'polypeptide(L)'
;MMLGCGNRQVKQIEQTEKDSIEITIKTSYDTVHFKFKWRNADSIPYLFGKPSKDKIAEYQRRFDSLHLTERYGFYDRIEYFRDIPHIIAVNDFVALWFANGTTPYQDDLDMILWRINECYPLNCSTTEIERYQRLSEQIDSLLSYSLGSQWDYNMHASLATKLQECKVVFYNYRLLDCNNEFKDILASEHCAWKEYEETLYDVCDKIVVGKHGGSGAPMAYGDFFIESYKQRLISLLDYYFILGDSNYQPTERHRLIPDKMIHRAYSDFFDVINSDYEEYSVEEKRCALKNDMRYWDKWMAERRKVSAQLPMPFKKVYDNCTNNLKRRKLIQIKSRYLGYGICSGFELDCILKKDCSDEELFNYDYQTRYDALLIK
;
A
#
# COMPACT_ATOMS: atom_id res chain seq x y z
N MET A 1 40.18 -25.00 -22.69
CA MET A 1 41.52 -24.37 -22.69
C MET A 1 41.48 -23.28 -21.62
N MET A 2 42.13 -23.49 -20.48
CA MET A 2 42.28 -22.43 -19.46
C MET A 2 43.22 -21.35 -19.96
N LEU A 3 42.89 -20.09 -19.73
CA LEU A 3 43.64 -19.16 -18.86
C LEU A 3 43.22 -17.72 -19.16
N GLY A 4 42.87 -17.01 -18.10
CA GLY A 4 42.54 -15.58 -18.13
C GLY A 4 42.22 -15.08 -16.74
N CYS A 5 43.19 -15.20 -15.81
CA CYS A 5 43.16 -14.52 -14.53
C CYS A 5 42.97 -13.01 -14.76
N GLY A 6 41.81 -12.49 -14.39
CA GLY A 6 41.54 -11.07 -14.32
C GLY A 6 41.30 -10.68 -12.87
N ASN A 7 42.34 -10.16 -12.21
CA ASN A 7 42.22 -9.39 -10.98
C ASN A 7 41.07 -8.39 -11.10
N ARG A 8 39.92 -8.66 -10.48
CA ARG A 8 38.93 -7.62 -10.18
C ARG A 8 39.08 -7.28 -8.71
N GLN A 9 39.55 -6.06 -8.53
CA GLN A 9 39.83 -5.43 -7.25
C GLN A 9 38.74 -5.75 -6.23
N VAL A 10 39.12 -6.45 -5.17
CA VAL A 10 38.44 -6.29 -3.88
C VAL A 10 38.51 -4.80 -3.57
N LYS A 11 37.39 -4.08 -3.69
CA LYS A 11 37.28 -2.76 -3.08
C LYS A 11 37.35 -3.02 -1.58
N GLN A 12 38.56 -2.94 -1.03
CA GLN A 12 38.78 -2.95 0.39
C GLN A 12 38.15 -1.66 0.93
N ILE A 13 36.93 -1.77 1.44
CA ILE A 13 36.29 -0.69 2.18
C ILE A 13 37.10 -0.53 3.46
N GLU A 14 37.76 0.63 3.57
CA GLU A 14 38.66 1.00 4.66
C GLU A 14 38.11 0.57 6.03
N GLN A 15 39.00 0.03 6.87
CA GLN A 15 38.73 -0.15 8.29
C GLN A 15 38.73 1.22 8.96
N THR A 16 37.63 1.60 9.61
CA THR A 16 37.66 2.31 10.89
C THR A 16 36.29 2.39 11.57
N GLU A 17 36.35 2.40 12.91
CA GLU A 17 35.31 2.49 13.95
C GLU A 17 34.65 1.18 14.46
N LYS A 18 34.82 0.95 15.77
CA LYS A 18 34.30 -0.19 16.56
C LYS A 18 32.76 -0.22 16.71
N ASP A 19 32.07 0.79 16.19
CA ASP A 19 30.63 0.99 16.36
C ASP A 19 29.83 0.67 15.07
N SER A 20 30.47 0.05 14.08
CA SER A 20 29.83 -0.39 12.84
C SER A 20 29.43 -1.87 12.93
N ILE A 21 28.27 -2.21 12.37
CA ILE A 21 27.82 -3.59 12.22
C ILE A 21 28.32 -4.09 10.87
N GLU A 22 29.12 -5.15 10.92
CA GLU A 22 29.57 -5.84 9.73
C GLU A 22 28.58 -6.95 9.40
N ILE A 23 27.77 -6.72 8.36
CA ILE A 23 26.82 -7.70 7.85
C ILE A 23 27.54 -8.47 6.75
N THR A 24 27.77 -9.76 6.98
CA THR A 24 28.37 -10.64 5.98
C THR A 24 27.28 -11.39 5.24
N ILE A 25 27.24 -11.25 3.93
CA ILE A 25 26.19 -11.82 3.08
C ILE A 25 26.83 -12.74 2.07
N LYS A 26 26.51 -14.02 2.19
CA LYS A 26 26.93 -15.03 1.22
C LYS A 26 25.92 -15.08 0.10
N THR A 27 26.35 -14.69 -1.09
CA THR A 27 25.60 -14.91 -2.32
C THR A 27 26.05 -16.23 -2.97
N SER A 28 25.35 -16.66 -4.02
CA SER A 28 25.73 -17.86 -4.79
C SER A 28 27.07 -17.73 -5.54
N TYR A 29 27.62 -16.52 -5.65
CA TYR A 29 28.81 -16.22 -6.43
C TYR A 29 29.93 -15.56 -5.60
N ASP A 30 29.59 -14.76 -4.59
CA ASP A 30 30.53 -13.97 -3.78
C ASP A 30 30.09 -13.83 -2.31
N THR A 31 31.05 -13.55 -1.42
CA THR A 31 30.77 -13.06 -0.07
C THR A 31 30.92 -11.54 -0.04
N VAL A 32 29.84 -10.82 0.23
CA VAL A 32 29.85 -9.36 0.33
C VAL A 32 29.81 -8.97 1.80
N HIS A 33 30.75 -8.12 2.23
CA HIS A 33 30.78 -7.55 3.57
C HIS A 33 30.25 -6.12 3.52
N PHE A 34 29.12 -5.87 4.18
CA PHE A 34 28.57 -4.54 4.36
C PHE A 34 28.99 -4.01 5.72
N LYS A 35 29.55 -2.81 5.74
CA LYS A 35 29.70 -2.06 6.98
C LYS A 35 28.62 -1.01 7.01
N PHE A 36 27.69 -1.17 7.92
CA PHE A 36 26.65 -0.20 8.19
C PHE A 36 26.83 0.36 9.60
N LYS A 37 26.62 1.66 9.75
CA LYS A 37 26.62 2.33 11.03
C LYS A 37 25.29 3.06 11.19
N TRP A 38 24.60 2.78 12.28
CA TRP A 38 23.42 3.55 12.67
C TRP A 38 23.78 5.03 12.80
N ARG A 39 22.92 5.92 12.30
CA ARG A 39 23.15 7.36 12.41
C ARG A 39 23.05 7.79 13.88
N ASN A 40 23.71 8.90 14.22
CA ASN A 40 23.61 9.43 15.58
C ASN A 40 22.18 9.94 15.83
N ALA A 41 21.44 9.26 16.72
CA ALA A 41 20.06 9.59 17.06
C ALA A 41 19.86 11.04 17.52
N ASP A 42 20.89 11.70 18.06
CA ASP A 42 20.82 13.10 18.51
C ASP A 42 20.87 14.11 17.35
N SER A 43 21.20 13.67 16.13
CA SER A 43 21.23 14.50 14.90
C SER A 43 20.02 14.32 13.97
N ILE A 44 19.06 13.46 14.32
CA ILE A 44 17.96 13.08 13.41
C ILE A 44 16.67 13.81 13.80
N PRO A 45 16.08 14.60 12.89
CA PRO A 45 14.73 15.10 13.06
C PRO A 45 13.73 13.95 12.85
N TYR A 46 12.83 13.73 13.82
CA TYR A 46 11.82 12.66 13.76
C TYR A 46 10.43 13.21 13.48
N LEU A 47 9.88 12.84 12.32
CA LEU A 47 8.61 13.36 11.82
C LEU A 47 7.44 13.25 12.81
N PHE A 48 7.39 12.16 13.57
CA PHE A 48 6.30 11.86 14.53
C PHE A 48 6.73 11.85 15.99
N GLY A 49 7.79 12.58 16.32
CA GLY A 49 8.39 12.61 17.65
C GLY A 49 9.52 11.60 17.79
N LYS A 50 10.52 11.97 18.61
CA LYS A 50 11.72 11.15 18.81
C LYS A 50 11.43 10.01 19.81
N PRO A 51 11.65 8.74 19.46
CA PRO A 51 11.58 7.65 20.43
C PRO A 51 12.63 7.82 21.54
N SER A 52 12.40 7.23 22.70
CA SER A 52 13.39 7.24 23.79
C SER A 52 14.68 6.52 23.36
N LYS A 53 15.81 6.85 24.00
CA LYS A 53 17.10 6.18 23.70
C LYS A 53 17.01 4.66 23.85
N ASP A 54 16.29 4.19 24.87
CA ASP A 54 16.06 2.75 25.09
C ASP A 54 15.24 2.10 23.96
N LYS A 55 14.22 2.81 23.45
CA LYS A 55 13.42 2.35 22.32
C LYS A 55 14.22 2.28 21.03
N ILE A 56 15.04 3.29 20.76
CA ILE A 56 15.95 3.28 19.60
C ILE A 56 16.90 2.08 19.68
N ALA A 57 17.52 1.83 20.84
CA ALA A 57 18.42 0.69 21.02
C ALA A 57 17.68 -0.67 20.92
N GLU A 58 16.41 -0.73 21.31
CA GLU A 58 15.56 -1.89 21.09
C GLU A 58 15.27 -2.11 19.59
N TYR A 59 14.86 -1.07 18.88
CA TYR A 59 14.56 -1.14 17.44
C TYR A 59 15.79 -1.53 16.61
N GLN A 60 16.95 -0.95 16.90
CA GLN A 60 18.22 -1.32 16.27
C GLN A 60 18.49 -2.82 16.43
N ARG A 61 18.46 -3.33 17.67
CA ARG A 61 18.68 -4.76 17.95
C ARG A 61 17.71 -5.67 17.21
N ARG A 62 16.45 -5.27 17.04
CA ARG A 62 15.45 -6.04 16.28
C ARG A 62 15.80 -6.10 14.80
N PHE A 63 16.15 -4.99 14.16
CA PHE A 63 16.58 -5.01 12.75
C PHE A 63 17.90 -5.74 12.56
N ASP A 64 18.87 -5.54 13.44
CA ASP A 64 20.15 -6.26 13.40
C ASP A 64 19.92 -7.79 13.49
N SER A 65 18.91 -8.23 14.24
CA SER A 65 18.55 -9.66 14.32
C SER A 65 17.95 -10.22 13.03
N LEU A 66 17.33 -9.37 12.19
CA LEU A 66 16.80 -9.78 10.88
C LEU A 66 17.93 -10.01 9.86
N HIS A 67 19.04 -9.27 9.97
CA HIS A 67 20.19 -9.39 9.06
C HIS A 67 20.92 -10.73 9.16
N LEU A 68 20.70 -11.48 10.25
CA LEU A 68 21.35 -12.77 10.49
C LEU A 68 20.67 -13.94 9.76
N THR A 69 19.53 -13.71 9.10
CA THR A 69 18.78 -14.74 8.36
C THR A 69 19.07 -14.65 6.84
N GLU A 70 20.17 -15.31 6.44
CA GLU A 70 20.92 -15.29 5.17
C GLU A 70 20.19 -15.40 3.79
N ARG A 71 18.89 -15.14 3.58
CA ARG A 71 18.24 -15.60 2.31
C ARG A 71 17.45 -14.63 1.45
N TYR A 72 17.09 -13.43 1.90
CA TYR A 72 16.24 -12.54 1.09
C TYR A 72 16.72 -11.10 1.18
N GLY A 73 17.29 -10.60 0.08
CA GLY A 73 17.68 -9.21 0.00
C GLY A 73 18.37 -8.84 -1.30
N PHE A 74 18.38 -7.55 -1.61
CA PHE A 74 18.95 -6.96 -2.83
C PHE A 74 20.45 -6.67 -2.73
N TYR A 75 21.15 -7.36 -1.83
CA TYR A 75 22.52 -7.03 -1.46
C TYR A 75 23.53 -7.18 -2.60
N ASP A 76 23.25 -8.02 -3.59
CA ASP A 76 24.04 -8.17 -4.81
C ASP A 76 23.82 -7.06 -5.85
N ARG A 77 22.87 -6.14 -5.62
CA ARG A 77 22.42 -5.10 -6.57
C ARG A 77 22.69 -3.70 -6.06
N ILE A 78 23.84 -3.49 -5.42
CA ILE A 78 24.20 -2.23 -4.75
C ILE A 78 24.04 -1.03 -5.69
N GLU A 79 24.41 -1.17 -6.96
CA GLU A 79 24.32 -0.10 -7.96
C GLU A 79 22.89 0.34 -8.29
N TYR A 80 21.86 -0.39 -7.86
CA TYR A 80 20.46 -0.01 -8.07
C TYR A 80 19.97 0.97 -6.99
N PHE A 81 20.71 1.09 -5.88
CA PHE A 81 20.34 1.91 -4.75
C PHE A 81 21.18 3.18 -4.69
N ARG A 82 20.61 4.21 -4.06
CA ARG A 82 21.22 5.53 -3.89
C ARG A 82 22.52 5.49 -3.06
N ASP A 83 22.48 4.79 -1.93
CA ASP A 83 23.54 4.71 -0.95
C ASP A 83 23.37 3.48 -0.04
N ILE A 84 24.36 3.22 0.81
CA ILE A 84 24.36 2.09 1.76
C ILE A 84 23.15 2.17 2.72
N PRO A 85 22.86 3.31 3.39
CA PRO A 85 21.67 3.41 4.25
C PRO A 85 20.36 3.01 3.55
N HIS A 86 20.19 3.40 2.29
CA HIS A 86 19.00 3.08 1.51
C HIS A 86 18.86 1.56 1.26
N ILE A 87 19.90 0.90 0.75
CA ILE A 87 19.84 -0.56 0.53
C ILE A 87 19.63 -1.31 1.84
N ILE A 88 20.26 -0.91 2.94
CA ILE A 88 20.03 -1.54 4.25
C ILE A 88 18.57 -1.37 4.68
N ALA A 89 17.99 -0.18 4.54
CA ALA A 89 16.59 0.05 4.91
C ALA A 89 15.60 -0.75 4.07
N VAL A 90 15.83 -0.88 2.75
CA VAL A 90 14.97 -1.73 1.90
C VAL A 90 15.06 -3.19 2.35
N ASN A 91 16.27 -3.69 2.61
CA ASN A 91 16.45 -5.06 3.08
C ASN A 91 15.89 -5.31 4.48
N ASP A 92 15.94 -4.32 5.37
CA ASP A 92 15.26 -4.35 6.67
C ASP A 92 13.77 -4.64 6.51
N PHE A 93 13.10 -3.93 5.61
CA PHE A 93 11.68 -4.14 5.36
C PHE A 93 11.38 -5.44 4.62
N VAL A 94 12.26 -5.86 3.70
CA VAL A 94 12.15 -7.17 3.06
C VAL A 94 12.21 -8.29 4.09
N ALA A 95 13.19 -8.24 4.99
CA ALA A 95 13.34 -9.24 6.03
C ALA A 95 12.20 -9.17 7.06
N LEU A 96 11.73 -7.97 7.38
CA LEU A 96 10.62 -7.78 8.32
C LEU A 96 9.33 -8.47 7.85
N TRP A 97 8.98 -8.32 6.57
CA TRP A 97 7.68 -8.78 6.05
C TRP A 97 7.73 -10.05 5.21
N PHE A 98 8.88 -10.39 4.64
CA PHE A 98 8.99 -11.47 3.64
C PHE A 98 10.05 -12.52 3.97
N ALA A 99 10.73 -12.44 5.12
CA ALA A 99 11.58 -13.55 5.58
C ALA A 99 10.73 -14.80 5.89
N ASN A 100 11.37 -15.98 5.85
CA ASN A 100 10.70 -17.25 6.14
C ASN A 100 10.24 -17.30 7.61
N GLY A 101 8.93 -17.12 7.81
CA GLY A 101 8.29 -17.13 9.12
C GLY A 101 7.78 -15.75 9.52
N THR A 102 6.72 -15.71 10.30
CA THR A 102 6.16 -14.45 10.82
C THR A 102 7.14 -13.83 11.80
N THR A 103 7.66 -12.62 11.50
CA THR A 103 8.51 -11.91 12.44
C THR A 103 7.63 -11.33 13.58
N PRO A 104 8.07 -11.38 14.84
CA PRO A 104 7.21 -11.03 15.99
C PRO A 104 6.90 -9.54 16.10
N TYR A 105 7.50 -8.69 15.27
CA TYR A 105 7.36 -7.24 15.29
C TYR A 105 7.02 -6.64 13.92
N GLN A 106 6.47 -7.44 13.00
CA GLN A 106 5.99 -6.97 11.69
C GLN A 106 4.88 -5.90 11.77
N ASP A 107 4.20 -5.82 12.92
CA ASP A 107 3.10 -4.88 13.19
C ASP A 107 3.52 -3.73 14.14
N ASP A 108 4.81 -3.63 14.52
CA ASP A 108 5.33 -2.55 15.36
C ASP A 108 5.49 -1.26 14.53
N LEU A 109 4.40 -0.48 14.45
CA LEU A 109 4.34 0.73 13.63
C LEU A 109 5.33 1.81 14.05
N ASP A 110 5.61 1.96 15.35
CA ASP A 110 6.56 2.95 15.83
C ASP A 110 7.98 2.59 15.37
N MET A 111 8.33 1.31 15.39
CA MET A 111 9.59 0.80 14.85
C MET A 111 9.68 1.01 13.33
N ILE A 112 8.61 0.73 12.59
CA ILE A 112 8.55 0.91 11.13
C ILE A 112 8.73 2.38 10.76
N LEU A 113 7.98 3.28 11.39
CA LEU A 113 8.07 4.72 11.15
C LEU A 113 9.42 5.28 11.56
N TRP A 114 9.98 4.81 12.68
CA TRP A 114 11.35 5.13 13.07
C TRP A 114 12.32 4.74 11.96
N ARG A 115 12.22 3.51 11.41
CA ARG A 115 13.15 3.05 10.39
C ARG A 115 13.05 3.81 9.07
N ILE A 116 11.82 4.13 8.63
CA ILE A 116 11.57 5.01 7.47
C ILE A 116 12.27 6.37 7.68
N ASN A 117 12.10 6.96 8.86
CA ASN A 117 12.68 8.25 9.19
C ASN A 117 14.21 8.22 9.32
N GLU A 118 14.79 7.15 9.88
CA GLU A 118 16.24 6.94 9.94
C GLU A 118 16.86 6.92 8.53
N CYS A 119 16.17 6.30 7.57
CA CYS A 119 16.62 6.22 6.19
C CYS A 119 16.54 7.59 5.49
N TYR A 120 15.39 8.26 5.61
CA TYR A 120 15.11 9.54 4.96
C TYR A 120 14.67 10.59 6.00
N PRO A 121 15.59 11.16 6.77
CA PRO A 121 15.22 12.14 7.78
C PRO A 121 14.75 13.44 7.12
N LEU A 122 13.53 13.84 7.46
CA LEU A 122 12.96 15.13 7.06
C LEU A 122 12.75 15.96 8.32
N ASN A 123 13.00 17.26 8.23
CA ASN A 123 12.73 18.18 9.34
C ASN A 123 11.26 18.06 9.78
N CYS A 124 11.00 18.17 11.07
CA CYS A 124 9.62 18.27 11.55
C CYS A 124 9.01 19.56 11.00
N SER A 125 7.89 19.46 10.31
CA SER A 125 7.12 20.64 9.96
C SER A 125 6.19 21.04 11.12
N THR A 126 5.57 22.21 10.99
CA THR A 126 4.71 22.78 12.03
C THR A 126 3.29 22.23 12.03
N THR A 127 2.78 21.69 10.92
CA THR A 127 1.38 21.21 10.81
C THR A 127 1.28 19.70 10.57
N GLU A 128 0.16 19.09 10.98
CA GLU A 128 -0.07 17.65 10.79
C GLU A 128 -0.25 17.25 9.31
N ILE A 129 -0.84 18.15 8.51
CA ILE A 129 -1.06 17.95 7.07
C ILE A 129 0.28 17.83 6.34
N GLU A 130 1.21 18.73 6.63
CA GLU A 130 2.57 18.67 6.10
C GLU A 130 3.32 17.42 6.58
N ARG A 131 3.10 16.97 7.83
CA ARG A 131 3.67 15.69 8.31
C ARG A 131 3.19 14.51 7.47
N TYR A 132 1.91 14.48 7.08
CA TYR A 132 1.40 13.43 6.18
C TYR A 132 2.07 13.45 4.80
N GLN A 133 2.22 14.63 4.21
CA GLN A 133 2.89 14.79 2.91
C GLN A 133 4.34 14.30 2.99
N ARG A 134 5.07 14.71 4.05
CA ARG A 134 6.45 14.29 4.29
C ARG A 134 6.60 12.78 4.53
N LEU A 135 5.67 12.13 5.21
CA LEU A 135 5.70 10.67 5.35
C LEU A 135 5.55 9.99 3.98
N SER A 136 4.71 10.54 3.11
CA SER A 136 4.59 10.05 1.73
C SER A 136 5.89 10.23 0.96
N GLU A 137 6.56 11.39 1.10
CA GLU A 137 7.87 11.64 0.50
C GLU A 137 8.96 10.67 1.00
N GLN A 138 8.95 10.31 2.28
CA GLN A 138 9.90 9.33 2.84
C GLN A 138 9.68 7.93 2.24
N ILE A 139 8.42 7.52 2.10
CA ILE A 139 8.06 6.22 1.52
C ILE A 139 8.39 6.18 0.03
N ASP A 140 8.06 7.24 -0.71
CA ASP A 140 8.40 7.34 -2.13
C ASP A 140 9.92 7.35 -2.34
N SER A 141 10.67 7.99 -1.43
CA SER A 141 12.14 7.97 -1.45
C SER A 141 12.71 6.57 -1.18
N LEU A 142 12.12 5.82 -0.25
CA LEU A 142 12.49 4.43 0.07
C LEU A 142 12.17 3.46 -1.07
N LEU A 143 11.15 3.75 -1.87
CA LEU A 143 10.78 2.96 -3.05
C LEU A 143 11.51 3.41 -4.33
N SER A 144 12.39 4.41 -4.24
CA SER A 144 13.08 5.00 -5.39
C SER A 144 14.43 4.32 -5.63
N TYR A 145 14.41 3.10 -6.18
CA TYR A 145 15.60 2.37 -6.63
C TYR A 145 15.36 1.72 -8.00
N SER A 146 16.44 1.42 -8.73
CA SER A 146 16.36 0.81 -10.06
C SER A 146 15.87 -0.64 -9.99
N LEU A 147 15.06 -1.05 -10.98
CA LEU A 147 14.52 -2.41 -11.08
C LEU A 147 15.05 -3.06 -12.35
N GLY A 148 15.75 -4.20 -12.22
CA GLY A 148 16.48 -4.83 -13.32
C GLY A 148 15.94 -6.20 -13.75
N SER A 149 15.09 -6.82 -12.93
CA SER A 149 14.54 -8.16 -13.15
C SER A 149 13.08 -8.23 -12.69
N GLN A 150 12.32 -9.19 -13.21
CA GLN A 150 10.93 -9.42 -12.78
C GLN A 150 10.79 -9.63 -11.26
N TRP A 151 11.78 -10.27 -10.64
CA TRP A 151 11.81 -10.45 -9.19
C TRP A 151 11.89 -9.10 -8.45
N ASP A 152 12.66 -8.14 -8.96
CA ASP A 152 12.77 -6.80 -8.35
C ASP A 152 11.44 -6.06 -8.42
N TYR A 153 10.76 -6.12 -9.55
CA TYR A 153 9.43 -5.53 -9.72
C TYR A 153 8.42 -6.14 -8.74
N ASN A 154 8.43 -7.46 -8.58
CA ASN A 154 7.52 -8.16 -7.67
C ASN A 154 7.77 -7.78 -6.20
N MET A 155 9.05 -7.73 -5.79
CA MET A 155 9.43 -7.33 -4.44
C MET A 155 9.13 -5.86 -4.18
N HIS A 156 9.39 -4.98 -5.15
CA HIS A 156 9.04 -3.56 -5.07
C HIS A 156 7.54 -3.36 -4.88
N ALA A 157 6.71 -4.02 -5.70
CA ALA A 157 5.25 -3.96 -5.57
C ALA A 157 4.77 -4.46 -4.19
N SER A 158 5.35 -5.55 -3.69
CA SER A 158 5.02 -6.12 -2.37
C SER A 158 5.40 -5.17 -1.23
N LEU A 159 6.61 -4.58 -1.28
CA LEU A 159 7.06 -3.57 -0.31
C LEU A 159 6.17 -2.32 -0.35
N ALA A 160 5.88 -1.81 -1.54
CA ALA A 160 5.02 -0.64 -1.72
C ALA A 160 3.64 -0.87 -1.11
N THR A 161 3.07 -2.07 -1.31
CA THR A 161 1.78 -2.47 -0.74
C THR A 161 1.81 -2.46 0.79
N LYS A 162 2.83 -3.08 1.40
CA LYS A 162 2.99 -3.11 2.86
C LYS A 162 3.21 -1.73 3.47
N LEU A 163 3.97 -0.86 2.80
CA LEU A 163 4.16 0.52 3.24
C LEU A 163 2.86 1.33 3.17
N GLN A 164 2.04 1.15 2.14
CA GLN A 164 0.73 1.81 2.07
C GLN A 164 -0.25 1.27 3.12
N GLU A 165 -0.24 -0.04 3.38
CA GLU A 165 -0.99 -0.65 4.48
C GLU A 165 -0.57 -0.02 5.82
N CYS A 166 0.73 0.08 6.10
CA CYS A 166 1.26 0.70 7.31
C CYS A 166 0.77 2.14 7.49
N LYS A 167 0.73 2.94 6.42
CA LYS A 167 0.17 4.31 6.47
C LYS A 167 -1.29 4.29 6.89
N VAL A 168 -2.11 3.42 6.29
CA VAL A 168 -3.54 3.31 6.61
C VAL A 168 -3.73 2.93 8.08
N VAL A 169 -3.00 1.93 8.56
CA VAL A 169 -3.09 1.48 9.95
C VAL A 169 -2.62 2.58 10.90
N PHE A 170 -1.51 3.27 10.59
CA PHE A 170 -1.01 4.39 11.39
C PHE A 170 -2.04 5.52 11.53
N TYR A 171 -2.63 5.98 10.41
CA TYR A 171 -3.63 7.05 10.47
C TYR A 171 -4.93 6.61 11.12
N ASN A 172 -5.28 5.33 11.03
CA ASN A 172 -6.38 4.78 11.78
C ASN A 172 -6.12 4.82 13.29
N TYR A 173 -4.93 4.42 13.76
CA TYR A 173 -4.58 4.54 15.18
C TYR A 173 -4.56 5.99 15.63
N ARG A 174 -3.96 6.90 14.85
CA ARG A 174 -3.99 8.34 15.15
C ARG A 174 -5.42 8.85 15.33
N LEU A 175 -6.33 8.43 14.46
CA LEU A 175 -7.73 8.80 14.55
C LEU A 175 -8.43 8.25 15.81
N LEU A 176 -8.09 7.03 16.23
CA LEU A 176 -8.64 6.38 17.44
C LEU A 176 -7.96 6.86 18.74
N ASP A 177 -6.75 7.41 18.66
CA ASP A 177 -5.97 7.90 19.79
C ASP A 177 -6.16 9.39 20.05
N CYS A 178 -6.56 10.17 19.04
CA CYS A 178 -7.20 11.46 19.30
C CYS A 178 -8.30 11.22 20.32
N ASN A 179 -8.32 12.01 21.40
CA ASN A 179 -9.27 11.95 22.51
C ASN A 179 -10.70 12.23 22.02
N ASN A 180 -11.23 11.26 21.29
CA ASN A 180 -12.34 11.41 20.40
C ASN A 180 -13.51 10.68 21.01
N GLU A 181 -14.57 11.43 21.33
CA GLU A 181 -15.85 10.88 21.77
C GLU A 181 -16.44 9.86 20.78
N PHE A 182 -15.95 9.84 19.53
CA PHE A 182 -16.34 8.92 18.48
C PHE A 182 -15.47 7.65 18.37
N LYS A 183 -14.51 7.42 19.28
CA LYS A 183 -13.57 6.28 19.19
C LYS A 183 -14.26 4.94 18.98
N ASP A 184 -15.27 4.62 19.79
CA ASP A 184 -15.93 3.32 19.75
C ASP A 184 -16.68 3.09 18.43
N ILE A 185 -17.36 4.13 17.92
CA ILE A 185 -18.12 4.03 16.67
C ILE A 185 -17.18 3.94 15.46
N LEU A 186 -16.01 4.58 15.51
CA LEU A 186 -14.98 4.49 14.46
C LEU A 186 -14.24 3.16 14.50
N ALA A 187 -14.05 2.58 15.69
CA ALA A 187 -13.45 1.25 15.83
C ALA A 187 -14.34 0.17 15.17
N SER A 188 -15.66 0.21 15.39
CA SER A 188 -16.62 -0.68 14.72
C SER A 188 -16.55 -0.55 13.19
N GLU A 189 -16.49 0.67 12.68
CA GLU A 189 -16.37 0.95 11.25
C GLU A 189 -15.06 0.43 10.66
N HIS A 190 -13.95 0.57 11.39
CA HIS A 190 -12.66 0.04 10.99
C HIS A 190 -12.65 -1.49 10.94
N CYS A 191 -13.25 -2.17 11.92
CA CYS A 191 -13.41 -3.62 11.90
C CYS A 191 -14.17 -4.08 10.66
N ALA A 192 -15.28 -3.41 10.31
CA ALA A 192 -16.03 -3.74 9.10
C ALA A 192 -15.23 -3.48 7.80
N TRP A 193 -14.39 -2.45 7.78
CA TRP A 193 -13.47 -2.22 6.66
C TRP A 193 -12.41 -3.34 6.54
N LYS A 194 -11.82 -3.80 7.66
CA LYS A 194 -10.87 -4.91 7.66
C LYS A 194 -11.48 -6.20 7.13
N GLU A 195 -12.70 -6.53 7.54
CA GLU A 195 -13.40 -7.68 6.99
C GLU A 195 -13.68 -7.53 5.48
N TYR A 196 -14.00 -6.32 5.00
CA TYR A 196 -14.15 -6.06 3.57
C TYR A 196 -12.82 -6.21 2.82
N GLU A 197 -11.73 -5.69 3.37
CA GLU A 197 -10.38 -5.85 2.83
C GLU A 197 -9.97 -7.32 2.69
N GLU A 198 -10.32 -8.18 3.63
CA GLU A 198 -10.07 -9.62 3.51
C GLU A 198 -10.74 -10.23 2.26
N THR A 199 -11.96 -9.77 1.92
CA THR A 199 -12.66 -10.25 0.71
C THR A 199 -12.03 -9.77 -0.60
N LEU A 200 -11.26 -8.67 -0.55
CA LEU A 200 -10.58 -8.13 -1.72
C LEU A 200 -9.47 -9.07 -2.22
N TYR A 201 -8.91 -9.92 -1.36
CA TYR A 201 -7.95 -10.95 -1.80
C TYR A 201 -8.60 -11.94 -2.76
N ASP A 202 -9.82 -12.38 -2.45
CA ASP A 202 -10.58 -13.31 -3.28
C ASP A 202 -10.96 -12.68 -4.63
N VAL A 203 -11.32 -11.39 -4.63
CA VAL A 203 -11.57 -10.63 -5.87
C VAL A 203 -10.28 -10.51 -6.69
N CYS A 204 -9.18 -10.11 -6.06
CA CYS A 204 -7.91 -9.94 -6.75
C CYS A 204 -7.46 -11.26 -7.37
N ASP A 205 -7.50 -12.35 -6.61
CA ASP A 205 -7.09 -13.67 -7.07
C ASP A 205 -7.97 -14.19 -8.22
N LYS A 206 -9.29 -14.14 -8.05
CA LYS A 206 -10.21 -14.84 -8.97
C LYS A 206 -10.66 -14.00 -10.16
N ILE A 207 -10.66 -12.66 -10.03
CA ILE A 207 -11.19 -11.74 -11.04
C ILE A 207 -10.07 -10.96 -11.73
N VAL A 208 -9.04 -10.54 -10.98
CA VAL A 208 -8.00 -9.64 -11.53
C VAL A 208 -6.77 -10.40 -12.03
N VAL A 209 -6.29 -11.37 -11.25
CA VAL A 209 -5.04 -12.09 -11.50
C VAL A 209 -5.29 -13.40 -12.26
N GLY A 210 -6.32 -14.14 -11.85
CA GLY A 210 -6.64 -15.45 -12.40
C GLY A 210 -5.73 -16.56 -11.89
N LYS A 211 -6.14 -17.80 -12.12
CA LYS A 211 -5.54 -19.03 -11.58
C LYS A 211 -4.05 -19.20 -11.90
N HIS A 212 -3.61 -18.64 -13.02
CA HIS A 212 -2.25 -18.77 -13.54
C HIS A 212 -1.59 -17.41 -13.75
N GLY A 213 -1.91 -16.40 -12.94
CA GLY A 213 -1.47 -14.99 -13.10
C GLY A 213 0.02 -14.70 -13.30
N GLY A 214 0.85 -15.74 -13.37
CA GLY A 214 2.14 -15.72 -14.01
C GLY A 214 3.18 -15.01 -13.14
N SER A 215 4.32 -14.72 -13.75
CA SER A 215 5.41 -14.04 -13.06
C SER A 215 5.07 -12.60 -12.66
N GLY A 216 4.00 -12.01 -13.21
CA GLY A 216 3.54 -10.66 -12.92
C GLY A 216 2.43 -10.55 -11.87
N ALA A 217 1.88 -11.67 -11.38
CA ALA A 217 0.83 -11.66 -10.37
C ALA A 217 1.13 -10.76 -9.15
N PRO A 218 2.33 -10.76 -8.55
CA PRO A 218 2.62 -9.91 -7.39
C PRO A 218 2.45 -8.40 -7.68
N MET A 219 2.74 -7.96 -8.91
CA MET A 219 2.54 -6.56 -9.30
C MET A 219 1.05 -6.23 -9.39
N ALA A 220 0.25 -7.13 -9.99
CA ALA A 220 -1.20 -6.96 -10.07
C ALA A 220 -1.85 -6.93 -8.67
N TYR A 221 -1.43 -7.83 -7.78
CA TYR A 221 -1.81 -7.78 -6.36
C TYR A 221 -1.43 -6.43 -5.74
N GLY A 222 -0.20 -5.98 -5.96
CA GLY A 222 0.27 -4.73 -5.40
C GLY A 222 -0.53 -3.52 -5.87
N ASP A 223 -0.71 -3.35 -7.17
CA ASP A 223 -1.47 -2.24 -7.75
C ASP A 223 -2.92 -2.21 -7.25
N PHE A 224 -3.55 -3.39 -7.17
CA PHE A 224 -4.91 -3.55 -6.67
C PHE A 224 -5.06 -3.09 -5.21
N PHE A 225 -4.20 -3.58 -4.32
CA PHE A 225 -4.26 -3.25 -2.91
C PHE A 225 -3.77 -1.84 -2.59
N ILE A 226 -2.71 -1.35 -3.26
CA ILE A 226 -2.25 0.04 -3.14
C ILE A 226 -3.38 1.00 -3.44
N GLU A 227 -4.18 0.74 -4.47
CA GLU A 227 -5.34 1.56 -4.76
C GLU A 227 -6.35 1.50 -3.61
N SER A 228 -6.74 0.32 -3.12
CA SER A 228 -7.65 0.17 -1.97
C SER A 228 -7.16 0.97 -0.74
N TYR A 229 -5.87 0.86 -0.41
CA TYR A 229 -5.26 1.60 0.69
C TYR A 229 -5.29 3.11 0.48
N LYS A 230 -4.96 3.60 -0.73
CA LYS A 230 -5.04 5.03 -1.05
C LYS A 230 -6.46 5.58 -0.87
N GLN A 231 -7.48 4.80 -1.24
CA GLN A 231 -8.88 5.19 -1.06
C GLN A 231 -9.27 5.29 0.41
N ARG A 232 -8.90 4.28 1.22
CA ARG A 232 -9.13 4.32 2.67
C ARG A 232 -8.39 5.49 3.31
N LEU A 233 -7.15 5.72 2.91
CA LEU A 233 -6.29 6.76 3.47
C LEU A 233 -6.85 8.16 3.28
N ILE A 234 -7.39 8.48 2.10
CA ILE A 234 -8.05 9.78 1.85
C ILE A 234 -9.22 9.97 2.83
N SER A 235 -10.09 8.97 3.00
CA SER A 235 -11.19 9.05 3.97
C SER A 235 -10.73 9.20 5.41
N LEU A 236 -9.63 8.54 5.79
CA LEU A 236 -9.08 8.63 7.16
C LEU A 236 -8.52 10.03 7.42
N LEU A 237 -7.78 10.58 6.46
CA LEU A 237 -7.13 11.88 6.58
C LEU A 237 -8.13 13.03 6.60
N ASP A 238 -9.10 13.03 5.68
CA ASP A 238 -10.15 14.05 5.66
C ASP A 238 -10.84 14.13 7.02
N TYR A 239 -11.15 12.97 7.62
CA TYR A 239 -11.81 12.89 8.90
C TYR A 239 -10.90 13.24 10.09
N TYR A 240 -9.65 12.79 10.05
CA TYR A 240 -8.63 13.14 11.04
C TYR A 240 -8.40 14.66 11.08
N PHE A 241 -8.28 15.31 9.91
CA PHE A 241 -8.01 16.74 9.84
C PHE A 241 -9.19 17.61 10.24
N ILE A 242 -10.44 17.23 9.93
CA ILE A 242 -11.60 18.00 10.42
C ILE A 242 -11.70 17.96 11.95
N LEU A 243 -11.31 16.85 12.61
CA LEU A 243 -11.26 16.76 14.07
C LEU A 243 -10.23 17.71 14.68
N GLY A 244 -9.10 17.92 14.01
CA GLY A 244 -8.07 18.88 14.45
C GLY A 244 -8.36 20.33 14.06
N ASP A 245 -9.07 20.56 12.95
CA ASP A 245 -9.44 21.88 12.42
C ASP A 245 -10.86 21.87 11.86
N SER A 246 -11.80 22.47 12.60
CA SER A 246 -13.21 22.58 12.21
C SER A 246 -13.47 23.34 10.89
N ASN A 247 -12.49 24.08 10.36
CA ASN A 247 -12.58 24.77 9.08
C ASN A 247 -12.08 23.93 7.90
N TYR A 248 -11.48 22.76 8.15
CA TYR A 248 -10.96 21.87 7.13
C TYR A 248 -11.99 21.60 6.03
N GLN A 249 -11.54 21.66 4.77
CA GLN A 249 -12.36 21.36 3.61
C GLN A 249 -11.73 20.22 2.81
N PRO A 250 -12.46 19.10 2.59
CA PRO A 250 -12.01 18.05 1.70
C PRO A 250 -11.79 18.57 0.28
N THR A 251 -10.77 18.05 -0.39
CA THR A 251 -10.38 18.41 -1.76
C THR A 251 -11.30 17.79 -2.81
N GLU A 252 -11.77 16.56 -2.59
CA GLU A 252 -12.62 15.81 -3.52
C GLU A 252 -14.09 15.92 -3.13
N ARG A 253 -14.93 16.43 -4.05
CA ARG A 253 -16.40 16.49 -3.90
C ARG A 253 -17.07 16.06 -5.19
N HIS A 254 -17.98 15.11 -5.06
CA HIS A 254 -18.69 14.51 -6.18
C HIS A 254 -20.20 14.50 -5.95
N ARG A 255 -20.97 14.34 -7.03
CA ARG A 255 -22.40 14.07 -6.96
C ARG A 255 -22.65 12.82 -6.12
N LEU A 256 -23.81 12.81 -5.44
CA LEU A 256 -24.21 11.72 -4.58
C LEU A 256 -24.32 10.40 -5.38
N ILE A 257 -23.65 9.36 -4.88
CA ILE A 257 -23.65 8.00 -5.41
C ILE A 257 -24.64 7.17 -4.57
N PRO A 258 -25.84 6.88 -5.08
CA PRO A 258 -26.81 6.10 -4.32
C PRO A 258 -26.46 4.60 -4.36
N ASP A 259 -26.76 3.86 -3.29
CA ASP A 259 -26.43 2.43 -3.17
C ASP A 259 -27.02 1.61 -4.33
N LYS A 260 -28.23 1.95 -4.78
CA LYS A 260 -28.87 1.31 -5.94
C LYS A 260 -28.02 1.34 -7.23
N MET A 261 -27.15 2.34 -7.39
CA MET A 261 -26.27 2.44 -8.55
C MET A 261 -25.08 1.50 -8.43
N ILE A 262 -24.56 1.30 -7.21
CA ILE A 262 -23.54 0.28 -6.91
C ILE A 262 -24.12 -1.12 -7.14
N HIS A 263 -25.30 -1.40 -6.57
CA HIS A 263 -25.96 -2.70 -6.73
C HIS A 263 -26.30 -3.01 -8.19
N ARG A 264 -26.73 -2.00 -8.96
CA ARG A 264 -26.92 -2.16 -10.41
C ARG A 264 -25.61 -2.54 -11.10
N ALA A 265 -24.51 -1.83 -10.83
CA ALA A 265 -23.22 -2.15 -11.43
C ALA A 265 -22.74 -3.57 -11.11
N TYR A 266 -23.00 -4.06 -9.89
CA TYR A 266 -22.74 -5.46 -9.55
C TYR A 266 -23.61 -6.42 -10.36
N SER A 267 -24.91 -6.14 -10.48
CA SER A 267 -25.84 -6.94 -11.31
C SER A 267 -25.35 -7.04 -12.75
N ASP A 268 -25.02 -5.89 -13.34
CA ASP A 268 -24.51 -5.80 -14.71
C ASP A 268 -23.21 -6.62 -14.88
N PHE A 269 -22.34 -6.60 -13.86
CA PHE A 269 -21.11 -7.39 -13.87
C PHE A 269 -21.36 -8.91 -13.73
N PHE A 270 -22.34 -9.33 -12.91
CA PHE A 270 -22.70 -10.76 -12.80
C PHE A 270 -23.23 -11.37 -14.11
N ASP A 271 -23.87 -10.55 -14.95
CA ASP A 271 -24.47 -10.99 -16.22
C ASP A 271 -23.43 -11.24 -17.31
N VAL A 272 -22.29 -10.57 -17.24
CA VAL A 272 -21.21 -10.63 -18.25
C VAL A 272 -19.98 -11.41 -17.79
N ILE A 273 -20.01 -11.95 -16.57
CA ILE A 273 -18.89 -12.71 -16.01
C ILE A 273 -18.76 -14.07 -16.70
N ASN A 274 -17.61 -14.31 -17.31
CA ASN A 274 -17.32 -15.51 -18.11
C ASN A 274 -16.07 -16.22 -17.60
N SER A 275 -15.89 -17.47 -18.03
CA SER A 275 -14.69 -18.27 -17.80
C SER A 275 -14.02 -18.59 -19.12
N ASP A 276 -12.71 -18.35 -19.19
CA ASP A 276 -11.87 -18.91 -20.25
C ASP A 276 -11.32 -20.28 -19.84
N TYR A 277 -10.80 -21.05 -20.81
CA TYR A 277 -10.43 -22.47 -20.67
C TYR A 277 -9.40 -22.77 -19.57
N GLU A 278 -8.66 -21.75 -19.09
CA GLU A 278 -7.59 -21.88 -18.08
C GLU A 278 -7.83 -21.04 -16.82
N GLU A 279 -9.03 -20.47 -16.65
CA GLU A 279 -9.36 -19.59 -15.52
C GLU A 279 -10.22 -20.27 -14.45
N TYR A 280 -10.47 -19.55 -13.35
CA TYR A 280 -11.48 -19.91 -12.37
C TYR A 280 -12.87 -20.03 -13.02
N SER A 281 -13.70 -20.93 -12.50
CA SER A 281 -15.07 -21.11 -12.99
C SER A 281 -15.91 -19.85 -12.79
N VAL A 282 -16.96 -19.71 -13.60
CA VAL A 282 -17.95 -18.63 -13.47
C VAL A 282 -18.53 -18.59 -12.05
N GLU A 283 -18.79 -19.75 -11.44
CA GLU A 283 -19.31 -19.89 -10.09
C GLU A 283 -18.33 -19.37 -9.03
N GLU A 284 -17.05 -19.68 -9.15
CA GLU A 284 -16.00 -19.19 -8.22
C GLU A 284 -15.86 -17.68 -8.30
N LYS A 285 -15.81 -17.12 -9.51
CA LYS A 285 -15.75 -15.66 -9.71
C LYS A 285 -17.00 -14.97 -9.20
N ARG A 286 -18.19 -15.53 -9.46
CA ARG A 286 -19.47 -15.04 -8.91
C ARG A 286 -19.48 -15.09 -7.39
N CYS A 287 -18.91 -16.12 -6.77
CA CYS A 287 -18.82 -16.24 -5.33
C CYS A 287 -17.95 -15.12 -4.74
N ALA A 288 -16.77 -14.87 -5.33
CA ALA A 288 -15.90 -13.77 -4.92
C ALA A 288 -16.60 -12.41 -5.00
N LEU A 289 -17.26 -12.13 -6.14
CA LEU A 289 -17.97 -10.87 -6.34
C LEU A 289 -19.20 -10.71 -5.43
N LYS A 290 -19.92 -11.80 -5.11
CA LYS A 290 -21.01 -11.79 -4.12
C LYS A 290 -20.51 -11.49 -2.72
N ASN A 291 -19.37 -12.07 -2.33
CA ASN A 291 -18.76 -11.79 -1.03
C ASN A 291 -18.30 -10.34 -0.95
N ASP A 292 -17.61 -9.84 -1.97
CA ASP A 292 -17.21 -8.44 -2.07
C ASP A 292 -18.41 -7.48 -1.92
N MET A 293 -19.51 -7.72 -2.63
CA MET A 293 -20.74 -6.93 -2.48
C MET A 293 -21.31 -7.01 -1.06
N ARG A 294 -21.37 -8.21 -0.46
CA ARG A 294 -21.91 -8.42 0.90
C ARG A 294 -21.11 -7.64 1.95
N TYR A 295 -19.79 -7.71 1.90
CA TYR A 295 -18.94 -7.04 2.88
C TYR A 295 -18.80 -5.55 2.62
N TRP A 296 -18.88 -5.12 1.35
CA TRP A 296 -19.08 -3.71 1.00
C TRP A 296 -20.36 -3.16 1.66
N ASP A 297 -21.48 -3.85 1.53
CA ASP A 297 -22.76 -3.42 2.13
C ASP A 297 -22.70 -3.41 3.65
N LYS A 298 -22.03 -4.39 4.28
CA LYS A 298 -21.77 -4.40 5.72
C LYS A 298 -20.98 -3.17 6.14
N TRP A 299 -19.89 -2.85 5.44
CA TRP A 299 -19.09 -1.67 5.74
C TRP A 299 -19.87 -0.37 5.54
N MET A 300 -20.60 -0.21 4.43
CA MET A 300 -21.45 0.96 4.19
C MET A 300 -22.56 1.10 5.24
N ALA A 301 -23.08 0.00 5.78
CA ALA A 301 -24.05 0.03 6.88
C ALA A 301 -23.43 0.55 8.18
N GLU A 302 -22.22 0.10 8.54
CA GLU A 302 -21.49 0.66 9.69
C GLU A 302 -21.20 2.15 9.50
N ARG A 303 -20.78 2.57 8.31
CA ARG A 303 -20.56 4.00 8.02
C ARG A 303 -21.83 4.83 8.19
N ARG A 304 -23.01 4.31 7.81
CA ARG A 304 -24.30 5.00 8.08
C ARG A 304 -24.58 5.14 9.57
N LYS A 305 -24.26 4.13 10.39
CA LYS A 305 -24.41 4.20 11.86
C LYS A 305 -23.49 5.24 12.47
N VAL A 306 -22.24 5.33 12.02
CA VAL A 306 -21.30 6.38 12.43
C VAL A 306 -21.86 7.75 12.05
N SER A 307 -22.19 7.93 10.78
CA SER A 307 -22.75 9.18 10.23
C SER A 307 -23.98 9.71 10.96
N ALA A 308 -24.84 8.83 11.50
CA ALA A 308 -26.02 9.21 12.27
C ALA A 308 -25.69 9.79 13.65
N GLN A 309 -24.51 9.50 14.20
CA GLN A 309 -24.06 9.93 15.52
C GLN A 309 -23.12 11.14 15.46
N LEU A 310 -22.58 11.46 14.29
CA LEU A 310 -21.69 12.61 14.12
C LEU A 310 -22.46 13.93 14.09
N PRO A 311 -22.02 14.95 14.85
CA PRO A 311 -22.55 16.30 14.73
C PRO A 311 -21.94 17.03 13.52
N MET A 312 -22.54 18.17 13.17
CA MET A 312 -21.93 19.09 12.22
C MET A 312 -20.74 19.82 12.88
N PRO A 313 -19.64 20.13 12.15
CA PRO A 313 -19.43 19.89 10.71
C PRO A 313 -18.86 18.50 10.36
N PHE A 314 -18.45 17.68 11.33
CA PHE A 314 -17.79 16.38 11.12
C PHE A 314 -18.60 15.44 10.23
N LYS A 315 -19.92 15.37 10.47
CA LYS A 315 -20.86 14.59 9.67
C LYS A 315 -20.75 14.88 8.18
N LYS A 316 -20.67 16.16 7.80
CA LYS A 316 -20.59 16.57 6.40
C LYS A 316 -19.33 16.06 5.71
N VAL A 317 -18.18 16.15 6.40
CA VAL A 317 -16.91 15.63 5.90
C VAL A 317 -16.98 14.11 5.79
N TYR A 318 -17.45 13.43 6.83
CA TYR A 318 -17.58 11.98 6.84
C TYR A 318 -18.52 11.43 5.75
N ASP A 319 -19.65 12.09 5.51
CA ASP A 319 -20.60 11.74 4.45
C ASP A 319 -19.98 11.96 3.06
N ASN A 320 -19.19 13.02 2.88
CA ASN A 320 -18.42 13.24 1.65
C ASN A 320 -17.38 12.14 1.42
N CYS A 321 -16.60 11.76 2.44
CA CYS A 321 -15.65 10.65 2.31
C CYS A 321 -16.35 9.34 1.94
N THR A 322 -17.52 9.07 2.54
CA THR A 322 -18.34 7.90 2.21
C THR A 322 -18.79 7.93 0.76
N ASN A 323 -19.18 9.10 0.24
CA ASN A 323 -19.54 9.27 -1.16
C ASN A 323 -18.36 9.03 -2.11
N ASN A 324 -17.16 9.50 -1.74
CA ASN A 324 -15.94 9.30 -2.53
C ASN A 324 -15.55 7.82 -2.59
N LEU A 325 -15.68 7.08 -1.48
CA LEU A 325 -15.50 5.62 -1.47
C LEU A 325 -16.47 4.93 -2.44
N LYS A 326 -17.76 5.29 -2.40
CA LYS A 326 -18.76 4.73 -3.33
C LYS A 326 -18.44 5.06 -4.78
N ARG A 327 -18.03 6.30 -5.08
CA ARG A 327 -17.62 6.71 -6.43
C ARG A 327 -16.53 5.79 -6.97
N ARG A 328 -15.48 5.56 -6.18
CA ARG A 328 -14.34 4.74 -6.61
C ARG A 328 -14.69 3.27 -6.74
N LYS A 329 -15.52 2.74 -5.83
CA LYS A 329 -16.07 1.39 -5.97
C LYS A 329 -16.90 1.23 -7.25
N LEU A 330 -17.70 2.24 -7.58
CA LEU A 330 -18.47 2.23 -8.82
C LEU A 330 -17.57 2.21 -10.06
N ILE A 331 -16.49 2.99 -10.07
CA ILE A 331 -15.49 2.97 -11.15
C ILE A 331 -14.88 1.56 -11.28
N GLN A 332 -14.46 0.95 -10.16
CA GLN A 332 -13.90 -0.40 -10.14
C GLN A 332 -14.86 -1.44 -10.75
N ILE A 333 -16.12 -1.48 -10.29
CA ILE A 333 -17.10 -2.47 -10.76
C ILE A 333 -17.48 -2.21 -12.22
N LYS A 334 -17.74 -0.95 -12.61
CA LYS A 334 -18.10 -0.61 -13.99
C LYS A 334 -16.97 -0.94 -14.97
N SER A 335 -15.72 -0.74 -14.57
CA SER A 335 -14.54 -1.15 -15.33
C SER A 335 -14.21 -2.64 -15.18
N ARG A 336 -15.04 -3.44 -14.49
CA ARG A 336 -14.84 -4.89 -14.25
C ARG A 336 -13.49 -5.20 -13.59
N TYR A 337 -12.99 -4.29 -12.77
CA TYR A 337 -11.64 -4.29 -12.17
C TYR A 337 -10.47 -4.32 -13.17
N LEU A 338 -10.73 -4.14 -14.47
CA LEU A 338 -9.67 -3.94 -15.46
C LEU A 338 -8.93 -2.63 -15.19
N GLY A 339 -7.61 -2.65 -15.39
CA GLY A 339 -6.72 -1.54 -15.03
C GLY A 339 -6.35 -1.45 -13.54
N TYR A 340 -6.79 -2.40 -12.72
CA TYR A 340 -6.33 -2.58 -11.33
C TYR A 340 -5.41 -3.82 -11.21
N GLY A 341 -4.76 -4.20 -12.32
CA GLY A 341 -3.85 -5.33 -12.49
C GLY A 341 -3.21 -5.33 -13.88
N ILE A 342 -2.71 -6.46 -14.35
CA ILE A 342 -2.14 -6.57 -15.72
C ILE A 342 -3.29 -6.56 -16.73
N CYS A 343 -3.26 -5.62 -17.66
CA CYS A 343 -4.33 -5.39 -18.61
C CYS A 343 -3.73 -4.96 -19.96
N SER A 344 -4.37 -5.34 -21.07
CA SER A 344 -3.89 -4.94 -22.39
C SER A 344 -4.11 -3.44 -22.64
N GLY A 345 -3.29 -2.84 -23.50
CA GLY A 345 -3.46 -1.42 -23.88
C GLY A 345 -4.85 -1.12 -24.45
N PHE A 346 -5.43 -2.06 -25.19
CA PHE A 346 -6.78 -1.96 -25.74
C PHE A 346 -7.86 -1.89 -24.65
N GLU A 347 -7.79 -2.74 -23.64
CA GLU A 347 -8.72 -2.72 -22.52
C GLU A 347 -8.58 -1.46 -21.66
N LEU A 348 -7.36 -0.93 -21.52
CA LEU A 348 -7.10 0.33 -20.81
C LEU A 348 -7.79 1.54 -21.47
N ASP A 349 -8.08 1.47 -22.76
CA ASP A 349 -8.85 2.49 -23.49
C ASP A 349 -10.37 2.31 -23.33
N CYS A 350 -10.81 1.12 -22.93
CA CYS A 350 -12.22 0.80 -22.67
C CYS A 350 -12.66 1.23 -21.27
N ILE A 351 -11.77 1.25 -20.27
CA ILE A 351 -12.12 1.49 -18.86
C ILE A 351 -12.29 2.98 -18.51
N LEU A 352 -13.01 3.24 -17.42
CA LEU A 352 -13.07 4.56 -16.81
C LEU A 352 -11.73 4.96 -16.22
N LYS A 353 -11.28 6.19 -16.52
CA LYS A 353 -10.14 6.80 -15.82
C LYS A 353 -10.53 7.20 -14.40
N LYS A 354 -9.56 7.20 -13.48
CA LYS A 354 -9.80 7.50 -12.05
C LYS A 354 -10.36 8.90 -11.82
N ASP A 355 -9.97 9.85 -12.66
CA ASP A 355 -10.35 11.26 -12.67
C ASP A 355 -11.52 11.57 -13.63
N CYS A 356 -12.25 10.54 -14.10
CA CYS A 356 -13.43 10.75 -14.94
C CYS A 356 -14.43 11.71 -14.29
N SER A 357 -15.28 12.35 -15.10
CA SER A 357 -16.33 13.22 -14.56
C SER A 357 -17.47 12.41 -13.92
N ASP A 358 -18.34 13.08 -13.16
CA ASP A 358 -19.57 12.43 -12.67
C ASP A 358 -20.52 12.05 -13.82
N GLU A 359 -20.57 12.89 -14.87
CA GLU A 359 -21.39 12.64 -16.05
C GLU A 359 -20.90 11.42 -16.83
N GLU A 360 -19.59 11.32 -17.05
CA GLU A 360 -18.99 10.14 -17.68
C GLU A 360 -19.26 8.89 -16.85
N LEU A 361 -19.01 8.93 -15.53
CA LEU A 361 -19.26 7.78 -14.66
C LEU A 361 -20.71 7.30 -14.73
N PHE A 362 -21.69 8.21 -14.77
CA PHE A 362 -23.10 7.85 -14.72
C PHE A 362 -23.59 7.27 -16.04
N ASN A 363 -23.08 7.77 -17.17
CA ASN A 363 -23.46 7.32 -18.50
C ASN A 363 -22.59 6.19 -19.05
N TYR A 364 -21.51 5.82 -18.34
CA TYR A 364 -20.59 4.79 -18.79
C TYR A 364 -21.23 3.39 -18.81
N ASP A 365 -21.03 2.73 -19.95
CA ASP A 365 -21.27 1.31 -20.21
C ASP A 365 -20.03 0.70 -20.87
N TYR A 366 -19.47 -0.35 -20.26
CA TYR A 366 -18.23 -0.97 -20.73
C TYR A 366 -18.40 -1.58 -22.13
N GLN A 367 -19.50 -2.29 -22.36
CA GLN A 367 -19.70 -3.05 -23.59
C GLN A 367 -19.82 -2.11 -24.81
N THR A 368 -20.60 -1.04 -24.67
CA THR A 368 -20.75 -0.01 -25.71
C THR A 368 -19.39 0.60 -26.08
N ARG A 369 -18.52 0.86 -25.09
CA ARG A 369 -17.20 1.45 -25.33
C ARG A 369 -16.24 0.45 -25.99
N TYR A 370 -16.28 -0.81 -25.57
CA TYR A 370 -15.52 -1.91 -26.15
C TYR A 370 -15.90 -2.15 -27.61
N ASP A 371 -17.20 -2.26 -27.91
CA ASP A 371 -17.72 -2.49 -29.27
C ASP A 371 -17.35 -1.32 -30.20
N ALA A 372 -17.40 -0.08 -29.71
CA ALA A 372 -17.01 1.11 -30.47
C ALA A 372 -15.51 1.13 -30.84
N LEU A 373 -14.66 0.47 -30.05
CA LEU A 373 -13.22 0.37 -30.33
C LEU A 373 -12.87 -0.77 -31.29
N LEU A 374 -13.70 -1.82 -31.38
CA LEU A 374 -13.51 -2.91 -32.36
C LEU A 374 -13.83 -2.51 -33.80
N ILE A 375 -14.59 -1.42 -33.99
CA ILE A 375 -15.02 -0.92 -35.32
C ILE A 375 -13.99 0.06 -35.93
N LYS A 376 -12.99 0.50 -35.16
CA LYS A 376 -11.88 1.33 -35.63
C LYS A 376 -10.71 0.46 -36.10
#